data_AF-A0A1H0U804-F1
#
_entry.id   AF-A0A1H0U804-F1
#
_cell.length_a   1.000
_cell.length_b   1.000
_cell.length_c   1.000
_cell.angle_alpha   90.00
_cell.angle_beta   90.00
_cell.angle_gamma   90.00
#
_symmetry.space_group_name_H-M   'P 1'
#
loop_
_entity.id
_entity.type
_entity.pdbx_description
1 polymer ?
#
loop_
_entity_poly.entity_id
_entity_poly.type
_entity_poly.pdbx_seq_one_letter_code
_entity_poly.pdbx_strand_id
1 'polypeptide(L)'
;MTKTLLSIQKQIDKLQKEAASIREKEVGGVIERIKVAIDFYGLTVEDLFGNVPRAVSKRKGKATTGTPVRAAAGKKAKSKGVIKYRDEAGNAWTGHGMRPRWFKAALESGKTPDDLLVKP
;
A
#
# COMPACT_ATOMS: atom_id res chain seq x y z
N MET A 1 -32.09 15.21 34.44
CA MET A 1 -31.08 16.21 34.05
C MET A 1 -30.71 15.98 32.59
N THR A 2 -31.07 16.90 31.69
CA THR A 2 -30.65 16.84 30.28
C THR A 2 -29.15 17.19 30.19
N LYS A 3 -28.37 16.39 29.47
CA LYS A 3 -26.95 16.68 29.24
C LYS A 3 -26.83 17.94 28.40
N THR A 4 -25.99 18.88 28.80
CA THR A 4 -25.71 20.09 28.02
C THR A 4 -24.67 19.80 26.93
N LEU A 5 -24.73 20.53 25.82
CA LEU A 5 -23.76 20.37 24.73
C LEU A 5 -22.30 20.51 25.21
N LEU A 6 -22.04 21.46 26.12
CA LEU A 6 -20.72 21.65 26.72
C LEU A 6 -20.26 20.43 27.54
N SER A 7 -21.19 19.80 28.28
CA SER A 7 -20.87 18.56 29.03
C SER A 7 -20.53 17.39 28.11
N ILE A 8 -21.23 17.26 26.98
CA ILE A 8 -20.97 16.23 25.96
C ILE A 8 -19.60 16.47 25.32
N GLN A 9 -19.29 17.72 24.96
CA GLN A 9 -18.01 18.06 24.35
C GLN A 9 -16.83 17.75 25.27
N LYS A 10 -16.92 18.10 26.57
CA LYS A 10 -15.88 17.75 27.55
C LYS A 10 -15.69 16.23 27.68
N GLN A 11 -16.76 15.45 27.60
CA GLN A 11 -16.67 14.00 27.63
C GLN A 11 -15.99 13.45 26.36
N ILE A 12 -16.31 14.00 25.19
CA ILE A 12 -15.65 13.64 23.92
C ILE A 12 -14.14 13.90 24.02
N ASP A 13 -13.73 15.09 24.45
CA ASP A 13 -12.31 15.46 24.53
C ASP A 13 -11.55 14.54 25.50
N LYS A 14 -12.19 14.16 26.62
CA LYS A 14 -11.62 13.20 27.57
C LYS A 14 -11.44 11.82 26.94
N LEU A 15 -12.48 11.30 26.30
CA LEU A 15 -12.46 9.99 25.66
C LEU A 15 -11.46 9.94 24.50
N GLN A 16 -11.30 11.03 23.75
CA GLN A 16 -10.29 11.12 22.70
C GLN A 16 -8.87 11.04 23.26
N LYS A 17 -8.59 11.70 24.38
CA LYS A 17 -7.28 11.61 25.06
C LYS A 17 -7.01 10.19 25.58
N GLU A 18 -8.01 9.55 26.18
CA GLU A 18 -7.90 8.15 26.62
C GLU A 18 -7.64 7.21 25.44
N ALA A 19 -8.38 7.38 24.34
CA ALA A 19 -8.19 6.60 23.12
C ALA A 19 -6.78 6.78 22.52
N ALA A 20 -6.26 8.01 22.51
CA ALA A 20 -4.89 8.27 22.06
C ALA A 20 -3.86 7.55 22.94
N SER A 21 -4.02 7.62 24.27
CA SER A 21 -3.12 6.93 25.21
C SER A 21 -3.14 5.41 25.05
N ILE A 22 -4.32 4.82 24.82
CA ILE A 22 -4.45 3.39 24.54
C ILE A 22 -3.73 3.05 23.24
N ARG A 23 -3.97 3.82 22.18
CA ARG A 23 -3.32 3.61 20.87
C ARG A 23 -1.80 3.66 20.96
N GLU A 24 -1.23 4.59 21.72
CA GLU A 24 0.22 4.68 21.90
C GLU A 24 0.80 3.41 22.55
N LYS A 25 0.12 2.85 23.55
CA LYS A 25 0.52 1.60 24.21
C LYS A 25 0.43 0.41 23.26
N GLU A 26 -0.67 0.30 22.51
CA GLU A 26 -0.85 -0.75 21.51
C GLU A 26 0.21 -0.68 20.41
N VAL A 27 0.48 0.53 19.90
CA VAL A 27 1.52 0.77 18.89
C VAL A 27 2.90 0.40 19.43
N GLY A 28 3.22 0.75 20.68
CA GLY A 28 4.47 0.33 21.32
C GLY A 28 4.65 -1.20 21.33
N GLY A 29 3.64 -1.95 21.76
CA GLY A 29 3.69 -3.41 21.77
C GLY A 29 3.70 -4.05 20.37
N VAL A 30 3.12 -3.39 19.36
CA VAL A 30 3.27 -3.80 17.96
C VAL A 30 4.69 -3.57 17.47
N ILE A 31 5.28 -2.41 17.78
CA ILE A 31 6.67 -2.07 17.39
C ILE A 31 7.65 -3.09 17.98
N GLU A 32 7.50 -3.46 19.26
CA GLU A 32 8.35 -4.49 19.88
C GLU A 32 8.26 -5.84 19.15
N ARG A 33 7.05 -6.29 18.82
CA ARG A 33 6.85 -7.53 18.04
C ARG A 33 7.47 -7.45 16.66
N ILE A 34 7.35 -6.30 15.98
CA ILE A 34 7.99 -6.08 14.66
C ILE A 34 9.51 -6.11 14.80
N LYS A 35 10.08 -5.48 15.84
CA LYS A 35 11.54 -5.52 16.07
C LYS A 35 12.04 -6.94 16.27
N VAL A 36 11.37 -7.73 17.10
CA VAL A 36 11.71 -9.16 17.29
C VAL A 36 11.63 -9.91 15.97
N ALA A 37 10.61 -9.66 15.15
CA ALA A 37 10.50 -10.29 13.84
C ALA A 37 11.61 -9.84 12.87
N ILE A 38 11.98 -8.55 12.88
CA ILE A 38 13.11 -8.03 12.10
C ILE A 38 14.40 -8.75 12.49
N ASP A 39 14.70 -8.85 13.78
CA ASP A 39 15.93 -9.47 14.27
C ASP A 39 15.96 -10.98 14.02
N PHE A 40 14.83 -11.68 14.23
CA PHE A 40 14.75 -13.13 14.08
C PHE A 40 14.81 -13.59 12.62
N TYR A 41 14.14 -12.87 11.71
CA TYR A 41 14.07 -13.24 10.29
C TYR A 41 15.05 -12.47 9.41
N GLY A 42 15.79 -11.51 9.96
CA GLY A 42 16.71 -10.65 9.20
C GLY A 42 15.99 -9.75 8.18
N LEU A 43 14.78 -9.29 8.50
CA LEU A 43 13.96 -8.50 7.58
C LEU A 43 14.61 -7.14 7.32
N THR A 44 14.69 -6.74 6.05
CA THR A 44 15.20 -5.42 5.70
C THR A 44 14.07 -4.41 5.48
N VAL A 45 14.43 -3.13 5.35
CA VAL A 45 13.49 -2.06 5.01
C VAL A 45 12.83 -2.34 3.66
N GLU A 46 13.56 -2.94 2.72
CA GLU A 46 13.04 -3.34 1.42
C GLU A 46 11.96 -4.42 1.52
N ASP A 47 12.07 -5.36 2.46
CA ASP A 47 11.06 -6.40 2.68
C ASP A 47 9.78 -5.86 3.31
N LEU A 48 9.91 -4.86 4.19
CA LEU A 48 8.78 -4.26 4.92
C LEU A 48 8.02 -3.20 4.12
N PHE A 49 8.74 -2.38 3.35
CA PHE A 49 8.18 -1.22 2.66
C PHE A 49 8.17 -1.37 1.14
N GLY A 50 8.82 -2.41 0.61
CA GLY A 50 9.04 -2.60 -0.82
C GLY A 50 10.06 -1.61 -1.39
N ASN A 51 10.50 -1.88 -2.62
CA ASN A 51 11.21 -0.88 -3.40
C ASN A 51 10.18 0.15 -3.91
N VAL A 52 9.81 1.11 -3.06
CA VAL A 52 9.04 2.27 -3.51
C VAL A 52 9.96 3.01 -4.47
N PRO A 53 9.64 3.09 -5.78
CA PRO A 53 10.48 3.83 -6.70
C PRO A 53 10.53 5.25 -6.16
N ARG A 54 11.71 5.66 -5.66
CA ARG A 54 11.97 7.03 -5.24
C ARG A 54 11.56 7.86 -6.44
N ALA A 55 10.46 8.59 -6.31
CA ALA A 55 9.95 9.42 -7.40
C ALA A 55 11.13 10.28 -7.81
N VAL A 56 11.71 9.95 -8.97
CA VAL A 56 12.84 10.68 -9.51
C VAL A 56 12.22 12.01 -9.88
N SER A 57 12.29 12.95 -8.94
CA SER A 57 11.90 14.32 -9.17
C SER A 57 12.87 14.80 -10.22
N LYS A 58 12.47 14.65 -11.49
CA LYS A 58 13.22 15.04 -12.66
C LYS A 58 13.21 16.55 -12.65
N ARG A 59 14.04 17.14 -11.77
CA ARG A 59 14.39 18.55 -11.80
C ARG A 59 14.85 18.77 -13.22
N LYS A 60 14.06 19.60 -13.92
CA LYS A 60 14.23 19.99 -15.31
C LYS A 60 15.59 20.68 -15.42
N GLY A 61 16.62 19.89 -15.66
CA GLY A 61 17.95 20.35 -16.04
C GLY A 61 17.82 21.11 -17.35
N LYS A 62 18.13 22.39 -17.28
CA LYS A 62 18.11 23.36 -18.37
C LYS A 62 18.94 22.85 -19.54
N ALA A 63 18.30 22.80 -20.71
CA ALA A 63 18.89 22.37 -21.97
C ALA A 63 20.07 23.26 -22.37
N THR A 64 21.17 22.63 -22.81
CA THR A 64 22.11 23.22 -23.75
C THR A 64 22.45 22.18 -24.83
N THR A 65 21.95 22.49 -26.04
CA THR A 65 22.53 22.26 -27.38
C THR A 65 23.19 20.93 -27.73
N GLY A 66 22.57 20.20 -28.68
CA GLY A 66 23.24 19.17 -29.48
C GLY A 66 22.31 18.26 -30.31
N THR A 67 21.89 18.74 -31.48
CA THR A 67 21.44 18.02 -32.70
C THR A 67 20.24 17.04 -32.65
N PRO A 68 19.18 17.24 -33.48
CA PRO A 68 18.03 16.35 -33.54
C PRO A 68 18.24 15.23 -34.56
N VAL A 69 18.34 13.97 -34.11
CA VAL A 69 18.14 12.82 -35.01
C VAL A 69 16.70 12.33 -34.83
N ARG A 70 15.88 12.55 -35.86
CA ARG A 70 14.56 11.95 -36.03
C ARG A 70 14.72 10.43 -36.12
N ALA A 71 14.11 9.69 -35.21
CA ALA A 71 13.74 8.30 -35.45
C ALA A 71 12.43 7.98 -34.73
N ALA A 72 11.40 7.80 -35.56
CA ALA A 72 10.23 6.94 -35.46
C ALA A 72 9.54 6.71 -34.09
N ALA A 73 8.22 6.90 -34.15
CA ALA A 73 7.22 6.39 -33.23
C ALA A 73 7.56 4.98 -32.70
N GLY A 74 7.90 4.92 -31.41
CA GLY A 74 7.91 3.69 -30.63
C GLY A 74 7.02 3.91 -29.42
N LYS A 75 5.76 3.44 -29.49
CA LYS A 75 4.92 3.25 -28.29
C LYS A 75 5.75 2.40 -27.33
N LYS A 76 6.29 2.99 -26.26
CA LYS A 76 6.97 2.23 -25.22
C LYS A 76 5.92 1.28 -24.63
N ALA A 77 6.05 0.00 -24.98
CA ALA A 77 5.28 -1.07 -24.40
C ALA A 77 5.44 -0.93 -22.88
N LYS A 78 4.32 -0.68 -22.18
CA LYS A 78 4.28 -0.85 -20.74
C LYS A 78 4.75 -2.27 -20.49
N SER A 79 5.88 -2.44 -19.81
CA SER A 79 6.34 -3.74 -19.34
C SER A 79 5.13 -4.44 -18.73
N LYS A 80 4.69 -5.55 -19.33
CA LYS A 80 3.56 -6.34 -18.83
C LYS A 80 3.91 -6.69 -17.38
N GLY A 81 3.28 -6.00 -16.43
CA GLY A 81 3.45 -6.34 -15.03
C GLY A 81 3.12 -7.80 -14.85
N VAL A 82 3.95 -8.53 -14.12
CA VAL A 82 3.72 -9.94 -13.81
C VAL A 82 2.29 -10.05 -13.25
N ILE A 83 1.43 -10.83 -13.93
CA ILE A 83 0.06 -11.06 -13.47
C ILE A 83 0.19 -11.92 -12.22
N LYS A 84 -0.05 -11.31 -11.06
CA LYS A 84 0.10 -11.96 -9.76
C LYS A 84 -1.14 -12.75 -9.40
N TYR A 85 -2.33 -12.24 -9.74
CA TYR A 85 -3.61 -12.85 -9.43
C TYR A 85 -4.47 -13.05 -10.69
N ARG A 86 -5.17 -14.18 -10.78
CA ARG A 86 -6.12 -14.52 -11.86
C ARG A 86 -7.33 -15.27 -11.29
N ASP A 87 -8.51 -15.06 -11.86
CA ASP A 87 -9.70 -15.86 -11.56
C ASP A 87 -10.07 -16.84 -12.70
N GLU A 88 -11.05 -17.70 -12.42
CA GLU A 88 -11.61 -18.68 -13.37
C GLU A 88 -12.34 -17.99 -14.53
N ALA A 89 -12.81 -16.75 -14.35
CA ALA A 89 -13.46 -15.94 -15.38
C ALA A 89 -12.44 -15.25 -16.33
N GLY A 90 -11.14 -15.48 -16.13
CA GLY A 90 -10.07 -14.93 -16.97
C GLY A 90 -9.65 -13.50 -16.63
N ASN A 91 -10.18 -12.92 -15.55
CA ASN A 91 -9.73 -11.65 -15.03
C ASN A 91 -8.35 -11.82 -14.38
N ALA A 92 -7.50 -10.81 -14.57
CA ALA A 92 -6.11 -10.82 -14.12
C ALA A 92 -5.77 -9.50 -13.43
N TRP A 93 -5.02 -9.57 -12.33
CA TRP A 93 -4.56 -8.41 -11.59
C TRP A 93 -3.11 -8.58 -11.18
N THR A 94 -2.29 -7.56 -11.45
CA THR A 94 -0.84 -7.58 -11.19
C THR A 94 -0.49 -7.40 -9.72
N GLY A 95 -1.49 -7.29 -8.83
CA GLY A 95 -1.29 -6.95 -7.41
C GLY A 95 -0.89 -5.50 -7.17
N HIS A 96 -0.77 -4.68 -8.22
CA HIS A 96 -0.46 -3.26 -8.17
C HIS A 96 -1.70 -2.41 -8.48
N GLY A 97 -1.87 -1.31 -7.75
CA GLY A 97 -2.98 -0.37 -7.91
C GLY A 97 -4.25 -0.77 -7.16
N MET A 98 -5.38 -0.19 -7.55
CA MET A 98 -6.68 -0.43 -6.90
C MET A 98 -7.13 -1.89 -7.07
N ARG A 99 -7.53 -2.55 -5.98
CA ARG A 99 -8.04 -3.93 -6.01
C ARG A 99 -9.32 -4.00 -6.86
N PRO A 100 -9.37 -4.84 -7.91
CA PRO A 100 -10.56 -5.01 -8.73
C PRO A 100 -11.76 -5.56 -7.96
N ARG A 101 -12.97 -5.32 -8.47
CA ARG A 101 -14.22 -5.82 -7.86
C ARG A 101 -14.27 -7.34 -7.81
N TRP A 102 -13.81 -8.03 -8.85
CA TRP A 102 -13.76 -9.50 -8.89
C TRP A 102 -12.85 -10.08 -7.80
N PHE A 103 -11.72 -9.42 -7.52
CA PHE A 103 -10.79 -9.86 -6.48
C PHE A 103 -11.41 -9.72 -5.10
N LYS A 104 -12.13 -8.62 -4.83
CA LYS A 104 -12.89 -8.44 -3.58
C LYS A 104 -14.02 -9.46 -3.43
N ALA A 105 -14.79 -9.68 -4.50
CA ALA A 105 -15.88 -10.66 -4.51
C ALA A 105 -15.36 -12.09 -4.29
N ALA A 106 -14.18 -12.42 -4.81
CA ALA A 106 -13.53 -13.70 -4.57
C ALA A 106 -13.07 -13.87 -3.11
N LEU A 107 -12.59 -12.81 -2.47
CA LEU A 107 -12.28 -12.83 -1.03
C LEU A 107 -13.56 -12.97 -0.18
N GLU A 108 -14.65 -12.30 -0.56
CA GLU A 108 -15.95 -12.41 0.11
C GLU A 108 -16.61 -13.79 -0.10
N SER A 109 -16.36 -14.45 -1.23
CA SER A 109 -16.84 -15.82 -1.50
C SER A 109 -15.99 -16.90 -0.81
N GLY A 110 -15.02 -16.51 0.01
CA GLY A 110 -14.18 -17.43 0.79
C GLY A 110 -12.97 -17.98 0.04
N LYS A 111 -12.67 -17.50 -1.17
CA LYS A 111 -11.41 -17.83 -1.87
C LYS A 111 -10.28 -17.02 -1.26
N THR A 112 -9.14 -17.65 -1.04
CA THR A 112 -7.98 -16.97 -0.47
C THR A 112 -7.21 -16.20 -1.55
N PRO A 113 -6.45 -15.14 -1.20
CA PRO A 113 -5.54 -14.50 -2.14
C PRO A 113 -4.56 -15.47 -2.81
N ASP A 114 -4.19 -16.55 -2.10
CA ASP A 114 -3.30 -17.61 -2.57
C ASP A 114 -3.94 -18.51 -3.64
N ASP A 115 -5.24 -18.76 -3.57
CA ASP A 115 -5.98 -19.50 -4.61
C ASP A 115 -6.08 -18.72 -5.92
N LEU A 116 -6.13 -17.40 -5.80
CA LEU A 116 -6.14 -16.51 -6.96
C LEU A 116 -4.73 -16.23 -7.46
N LEU A 117 -3.68 -16.65 -6.76
CA LEU A 117 -2.30 -16.37 -7.14
C LEU A 117 -1.91 -17.23 -8.35
N VAL A 118 -1.42 -16.59 -9.41
CA VAL A 118 -0.83 -17.32 -10.54
C VAL A 118 0.52 -17.87 -10.07
N LYS A 119 0.53 -19.14 -9.66
CA LYS A 119 1.78 -19.86 -9.38
C LYS A 119 2.58 -19.99 -10.69
N PRO A 120 3.90 -19.74 -10.67
CA PRO A 120 4.76 -19.92 -11.84
C PRO A 120 4.82 -21.37 -12.29
#